data_AF-A0AA37WW99-F1
#
_entry.id   AF-A0AA37WW99-F1
#
_cell.length_a   1.000
_cell.length_b   1.000
_cell.length_c   1.000
_cell.angle_alpha   90.00
_cell.angle_beta   90.00
_cell.angle_gamma   90.00
#
_symmetry.space_group_name_H-M   'P 1'
#
loop_
_entity.id
_entity.type
_entity.pdbx_description
1 polymer ?
#
loop_
_entity_poly.entity_id
_entity_poly.type
_entity_poly.pdbx_seq_one_letter_code
_entity_poly.pdbx_strand_id
1 'polypeptide(L)'
;MFGGEKMVSLSSKKLSPVVKLTVDGEDIPSDENFENEAHNLSAKVDKDNGDIYLEFSSRLAMYDFARSLMHEALFNESDTTELYPLRFEGSLQVVNGVRLTLDSSRIFVNYPYSDPNG
;
A
#
# COMPACT_ATOMS: atom_id res chain seq x y z
N MET A 1 37.42 1.09 23.74
CA MET A 1 37.17 0.43 22.43
C MET A 1 35.86 1.00 21.91
N PHE A 2 35.90 1.59 20.72
CA PHE A 2 34.83 2.42 20.17
C PHE A 2 33.60 1.57 19.80
N GLY A 3 32.43 2.05 20.22
CA GLY A 3 31.14 1.54 19.75
C GLY A 3 30.97 1.87 18.28
N GLY A 4 30.80 0.83 17.47
CA GLY A 4 30.41 0.97 16.07
C GLY A 4 28.90 1.10 16.00
N GLU A 5 28.39 2.33 15.98
CA GLU A 5 27.06 2.59 15.43
C GLU A 5 27.10 2.18 13.95
N LYS A 6 26.41 1.10 13.61
CA LYS A 6 26.13 0.75 12.22
C LYS A 6 25.22 1.84 11.68
N MET A 7 25.83 2.82 11.00
CA MET A 7 25.14 3.77 10.16
C MET A 7 24.44 2.96 9.06
N VAL A 8 23.13 2.75 9.21
CA VAL A 8 22.30 2.14 8.18
C VAL A 8 22.31 3.12 7.01
N SER A 9 23.10 2.79 5.99
CA SER A 9 23.06 3.49 4.71
C SER A 9 21.66 3.27 4.14
N LEU A 10 20.78 4.25 4.32
CA LEU A 10 19.58 4.42 3.52
C LEU A 10 20.04 4.66 2.08
N SER A 11 20.29 3.58 1.34
CA SER A 11 20.55 3.70 -0.09
C SER A 11 19.29 4.35 -0.67
N SER A 12 19.43 5.55 -1.23
CA SER A 12 18.35 6.25 -1.92
C SER A 12 18.03 5.53 -3.24
N LYS A 13 17.57 4.27 -3.15
CA LYS A 13 17.26 3.44 -4.30
C LYS A 13 16.14 4.16 -5.03
N LYS A 14 16.47 4.73 -6.19
CA LYS A 14 15.48 5.43 -7.01
C LYS A 14 14.46 4.39 -7.44
N LEU A 15 13.18 4.69 -7.21
CA LEU A 15 12.07 3.89 -7.69
C LEU A 15 12.16 3.75 -9.22
N SER A 16 11.86 2.55 -9.72
CA SER A 16 11.87 2.28 -11.15
C SER A 16 10.68 3.00 -11.82
N PRO A 17 10.88 3.71 -12.94
CA PRO A 17 9.77 4.22 -13.73
C PRO A 17 9.05 3.10 -14.51
N VAL A 18 9.70 1.95 -14.69
CA VAL A 18 9.09 0.76 -15.29
C VAL A 18 8.50 -0.08 -14.17
N VAL A 19 7.18 -0.22 -14.19
CA VAL A 19 6.43 -1.04 -13.24
C VAL A 19 6.41 -2.48 -13.75
N LYS A 20 6.89 -3.41 -12.93
CA LYS A 20 6.80 -4.85 -13.16
C LYS A 20 5.85 -5.44 -12.12
N LEU A 21 4.99 -6.33 -12.56
CA LEU A 21 4.00 -7.02 -11.74
C LEU A 21 4.02 -8.50 -12.14
N THR A 22 3.97 -9.38 -11.16
CA THR A 22 3.78 -10.82 -11.35
C THR A 22 2.33 -11.19 -11.06
N VAL A 23 1.86 -12.30 -11.62
CA VAL A 23 0.46 -12.74 -11.43
C VAL A 23 0.17 -13.06 -9.96
N ASP A 24 1.13 -13.66 -9.26
CA ASP A 24 1.02 -14.03 -7.84
C ASP A 24 1.12 -12.84 -6.87
N GLY A 25 1.66 -11.69 -7.31
CA GLY A 25 1.77 -10.49 -6.48
C GLY A 25 2.74 -10.63 -5.30
N GLU A 26 3.63 -11.62 -5.30
CA GLU A 26 4.55 -11.90 -4.17
C GLU A 26 5.52 -10.74 -3.88
N ASP A 27 5.72 -9.83 -4.84
CA ASP A 27 6.60 -8.67 -4.73
C ASP A 27 5.88 -7.36 -4.36
N ILE A 28 4.64 -7.46 -3.86
CA ILE A 28 3.80 -6.35 -3.39
C ILE A 28 3.30 -6.62 -1.95
N PRO A 29 3.74 -5.83 -0.95
CA PRO A 29 4.67 -4.70 -1.06
C PRO A 29 6.12 -5.16 -1.30
N SER A 30 7.00 -4.22 -1.59
CA SER A 30 8.44 -4.48 -1.53
C SER A 30 8.91 -4.79 -0.10
N ASP A 31 9.99 -5.57 0.04
CA ASP A 31 10.60 -5.91 1.35
C ASP A 31 10.87 -4.66 2.20
N GLU A 32 11.38 -3.58 1.59
CA GLU A 32 11.66 -2.31 2.30
C GLU A 32 10.40 -1.69 2.92
N ASN A 33 9.27 -1.74 2.21
CA ASN A 33 7.98 -1.24 2.71
C ASN A 33 7.35 -2.19 3.74
N PHE A 34 7.53 -3.50 3.55
CA PHE A 34 7.08 -4.52 4.48
C PHE A 34 7.78 -4.38 5.84
N GLU A 35 9.11 -4.31 5.85
CA GLU A 35 9.95 -4.28 7.05
C GLU A 35 9.94 -2.92 7.77
N ASN A 36 9.68 -1.81 7.06
CA ASN A 36 9.69 -0.47 7.64
C ASN A 36 8.28 0.07 7.90
N GLU A 37 7.86 0.03 9.16
CA GLU A 37 6.55 0.54 9.60
C GLU A 37 6.34 2.05 9.35
N ALA A 38 7.40 2.82 9.11
CA ALA A 38 7.29 4.23 8.77
C ALA A 38 6.62 4.47 7.40
N HIS A 39 6.55 3.45 6.54
CA HIS A 39 5.85 3.51 5.27
C HIS A 39 4.37 3.16 5.45
N ASN A 40 3.51 4.15 5.28
CA ASN A 40 2.08 4.05 5.52
C ASN A 40 1.28 5.09 4.70
N LEU A 41 -0.02 4.90 4.71
CA LEU A 41 -1.04 5.79 4.15
C LEU A 41 -1.99 6.21 5.26
N SER A 42 -2.25 7.51 5.37
CA SER A 42 -3.41 8.04 6.09
C SER A 42 -4.50 8.40 5.08
N ALA A 43 -5.69 7.81 5.22
CA ALA A 43 -6.85 8.10 4.38
C ALA A 43 -7.92 8.84 5.18
N LYS A 44 -8.26 10.07 4.79
CA LYS A 44 -9.24 10.90 5.50
C LYS A 44 -10.32 11.39 4.55
N VAL A 45 -11.58 11.31 5.00
CA VAL A 45 -12.73 11.86 4.28
C VAL A 45 -13.16 13.12 4.98
N ASP A 46 -13.09 14.24 4.28
CA ASP A 46 -13.68 15.50 4.70
C ASP A 46 -15.11 15.57 4.16
N LYS A 47 -16.08 15.36 5.05
CA LYS A 47 -17.50 15.34 4.68
C LYS A 47 -18.07 16.72 4.41
N ASP A 48 -17.44 17.77 4.94
CA ASP A 48 -17.93 19.14 4.81
C ASP A 48 -17.60 19.67 3.40
N ASN A 49 -16.41 19.34 2.90
CA ASN A 49 -15.96 19.72 1.57
C ASN A 49 -16.20 18.64 0.49
N GLY A 50 -16.45 17.39 0.90
CA GLY A 50 -16.60 16.26 -0.01
C GLY A 50 -15.27 15.72 -0.54
N ASP A 51 -14.17 16.03 0.12
CA ASP A 51 -12.81 15.69 -0.30
C ASP A 51 -12.33 14.37 0.31
N ILE A 52 -11.43 13.70 -0.41
CA ILE A 52 -10.69 12.53 0.09
C ILE A 52 -9.20 12.86 0.06
N TYR A 53 -8.56 12.74 1.21
CA TYR A 53 -7.13 12.95 1.39
C TYR A 53 -6.43 11.60 1.53
N LEU A 54 -5.48 11.34 0.63
CA LEU A 54 -4.56 10.20 0.69
C LEU A 54 -3.16 10.73 0.98
N GLU A 55 -2.76 10.66 2.26
CA GLU A 55 -1.48 11.17 2.75
C GLU A 55 -0.48 10.02 2.89
N PHE A 56 0.43 9.89 1.93
CA PHE A 56 1.50 8.88 2.00
C PHE A 56 2.69 9.42 2.79
N SER A 57 3.20 8.63 3.73
CA SER A 57 4.40 9.00 4.50
C SER A 57 5.68 8.93 3.66
N SER A 58 5.67 8.19 2.55
CA SER A 58 6.80 8.09 1.64
C SER A 58 6.36 7.83 0.20
N ARG A 59 7.25 8.14 -0.75
CA ARG A 59 7.05 7.76 -2.16
C ARG A 59 7.03 6.26 -2.37
N LEU A 60 7.69 5.48 -1.51
CA LEU A 60 7.68 4.02 -1.59
C LEU A 60 6.31 3.45 -1.21
N ALA A 61 5.69 3.96 -0.14
CA ALA A 61 4.32 3.58 0.24
C ALA A 61 3.32 3.89 -0.88
N MET A 62 3.46 5.08 -1.50
CA MET A 62 2.65 5.45 -2.66
C MET A 62 2.88 4.53 -3.86
N TYR A 63 4.14 4.17 -4.13
CA TYR A 63 4.50 3.32 -5.26
C TYR A 63 3.95 1.89 -5.11
N ASP A 64 4.10 1.28 -3.94
CA ASP A 64 3.57 -0.07 -3.71
C ASP A 64 2.04 -0.10 -3.64
N PHE A 65 1.40 0.94 -3.11
CA PHE A 65 -0.06 1.10 -3.23
C PHE A 65 -0.50 1.22 -4.70
N ALA A 66 0.20 2.00 -5.52
CA ALA A 66 -0.12 2.09 -6.94
C ALA A 66 0.09 0.74 -7.65
N ARG A 67 1.12 -0.01 -7.26
CA ARG A 67 1.37 -1.37 -7.78
C ARG A 67 0.29 -2.34 -7.41
N SER A 68 -0.23 -2.31 -6.19
CA SER A 68 -1.34 -3.18 -5.80
C SER A 68 -2.61 -2.85 -6.58
N LEU A 69 -2.92 -1.58 -6.80
CA LEU A 69 -4.05 -1.18 -7.66
C LEU A 69 -3.88 -1.63 -9.12
N MET A 70 -2.68 -1.56 -9.68
CA MET A 70 -2.42 -2.05 -11.02
C MET A 70 -2.45 -3.58 -11.11
N HIS A 71 -1.96 -4.28 -10.08
CA HIS A 71 -2.04 -5.74 -10.00
C HIS A 71 -3.50 -6.18 -9.96
N GLU A 72 -4.30 -5.58 -9.08
CA GLU A 72 -5.75 -5.79 -8.96
C GLU A 72 -6.43 -5.64 -10.33
N ALA A 73 -6.18 -4.53 -11.03
CA ALA A 73 -6.82 -4.24 -12.31
C ALA A 73 -6.41 -5.19 -13.46
N LEU A 74 -5.26 -5.86 -13.36
CA LEU A 74 -4.74 -6.74 -14.41
C LEU A 74 -5.02 -8.22 -14.18
N PHE A 75 -5.07 -8.64 -12.91
CA PHE A 75 -5.03 -10.06 -12.56
C PHE A 75 -6.15 -10.51 -11.64
N ASN A 76 -6.82 -9.59 -10.94
CA ASN A 76 -7.84 -10.00 -9.97
C ASN A 76 -9.24 -10.08 -10.60
N GLU A 77 -10.02 -11.04 -10.13
CA GLU A 77 -11.37 -11.35 -10.65
C GLU A 77 -12.49 -10.89 -9.69
N SER A 78 -12.14 -10.24 -8.59
CA SER A 78 -13.11 -9.78 -7.58
C SER A 78 -13.82 -8.49 -7.98
N ASP A 79 -15.11 -8.38 -7.61
CA ASP A 79 -15.91 -7.17 -7.86
C ASP A 79 -15.54 -5.99 -6.95
N THR A 80 -14.88 -6.27 -5.82
CA THR A 80 -14.52 -5.27 -4.83
C THR A 80 -13.23 -5.61 -4.09
N THR A 81 -12.47 -4.57 -3.78
CA THR A 81 -11.26 -4.64 -2.96
C THR A 81 -11.44 -3.71 -1.76
N GLU A 82 -11.21 -4.22 -0.55
CA GLU A 82 -11.24 -3.42 0.68
C GLU A 82 -9.81 -3.23 1.21
N LEU A 83 -9.45 -1.99 1.54
CA LEU A 83 -8.26 -1.65 2.32
C LEU A 83 -8.69 -1.01 3.63
N TYR A 84 -8.15 -1.51 4.73
CA TYR A 84 -8.51 -1.08 6.07
C TYR A 84 -7.31 -1.11 7.02
N PRO A 85 -7.32 -0.30 8.10
CA PRO A 85 -6.33 -0.41 9.16
C PRO A 85 -6.43 -1.77 9.83
N LEU A 86 -5.46 -2.65 9.57
CA LEU A 86 -5.38 -3.97 10.18
C LEU A 86 -4.25 -3.99 11.21
N ARG A 87 -4.56 -4.41 12.45
CA ARG A 87 -3.58 -4.57 13.52
C ARG A 87 -3.51 -6.03 13.96
N PHE A 88 -2.31 -6.58 14.01
CA PHE A 88 -2.04 -7.94 14.48
C PHE A 88 -0.82 -7.92 15.42
N GLU A 89 -0.93 -8.57 16.58
CA GLU A 89 0.12 -8.64 17.61
C GLU A 89 0.76 -7.30 17.99
N GLY A 90 -0.01 -6.22 17.91
CA GLY A 90 0.44 -4.88 18.28
C GLY A 90 0.92 -4.02 17.10
N SER A 91 1.27 -4.63 15.96
CA SER A 91 1.76 -3.96 14.75
C SER A 91 0.69 -3.80 13.67
N LEU A 92 0.75 -2.67 12.95
CA LEU A 92 -0.07 -2.42 11.78
C LEU A 92 0.44 -3.23 10.59
N GLN A 93 -0.47 -3.92 9.92
CA GLN A 93 -0.18 -4.82 8.81
C GLN A 93 -0.36 -4.13 7.46
N VAL A 94 0.37 -4.63 6.46
CA VAL A 94 0.17 -4.23 5.06
C VAL A 94 -1.03 -4.99 4.50
N VAL A 95 -1.99 -4.27 3.93
CA VAL A 95 -3.16 -4.81 3.24
C VAL A 95 -3.14 -4.27 1.83
N ASN A 96 -3.13 -5.14 0.83
CA ASN A 96 -3.10 -4.77 -0.60
C ASN A 96 -2.01 -3.72 -0.89
N GLY A 97 -0.76 -4.03 -0.55
CA GLY A 97 0.42 -3.21 -0.86
C GLY A 97 0.68 -2.01 0.03
N VAL A 98 -0.23 -1.64 0.95
CA VAL A 98 0.00 -0.50 1.86
C VAL A 98 -0.48 -0.74 3.29
N ARG A 99 0.15 -0.08 4.25
CA ARG A 99 -0.25 -0.04 5.66
C ARG A 99 -1.08 1.21 5.93
N LEU A 100 -2.33 1.06 6.37
CA LEU A 100 -3.17 2.18 6.78
C LEU A 100 -2.95 2.53 8.26
N THR A 101 -2.91 3.82 8.60
CA THR A 101 -2.87 4.27 10.00
C THR A 101 -4.19 3.96 10.71
N LEU A 102 -4.18 3.80 12.04
CA LEU A 102 -5.37 3.41 12.82
C LEU A 102 -6.55 4.39 12.72
N ASP A 103 -6.27 5.66 12.47
CA ASP A 103 -7.26 6.73 12.29
C ASP A 103 -7.76 6.85 10.85
N SER A 104 -7.22 6.05 9.92
CA SER A 104 -7.64 6.09 8.53
C SER A 104 -9.05 5.58 8.31
N SER A 105 -9.75 6.25 7.40
CA SER A 105 -10.94 5.72 6.74
C SER A 105 -10.58 4.46 5.93
N ARG A 106 -11.55 3.57 5.80
CA ARG A 106 -11.43 2.43 4.89
C ARG A 106 -11.55 2.91 3.45
N ILE A 107 -10.84 2.25 2.55
CA ILE A 107 -10.89 2.49 1.11
C ILE A 107 -11.56 1.28 0.47
N PHE A 108 -12.58 1.53 -0.34
CA PHE A 108 -13.24 0.51 -1.14
C PHE A 108 -13.00 0.84 -2.61
N VAL A 109 -12.48 -0.14 -3.35
CA VAL A 109 -12.39 -0.08 -4.80
C VAL A 109 -13.44 -1.03 -5.35
N ASN A 110 -14.37 -0.50 -6.15
CA ASN A 110 -15.48 -1.27 -6.69
C ASN A 110 -15.44 -1.23 -8.21
N TYR A 111 -15.69 -2.37 -8.83
CA TYR A 111 -15.74 -2.53 -10.27
C TYR A 111 -17.15 -2.98 -10.67
N PRO A 112 -17.61 -2.66 -11.89
CA PRO A 112 -18.85 -3.22 -12.38
C PRO A 112 -18.74 -4.75 -12.45
N TYR A 113 -19.74 -5.45 -11.89
CA TYR A 113 -19.87 -6.90 -12.01
C TYR A 113 -19.78 -7.31 -13.49
N SER A 114 -18.74 -8.04 -13.86
CA SER A 114 -18.73 -8.74 -15.14
C SER A 114 -19.47 -10.05 -14.96
N ASP A 115 -20.71 -10.15 -15.46
CA ASP A 115 -21.38 -11.44 -15.58
C ASP A 115 -20.46 -12.36 -16.40
N PRO A 116 -19.99 -13.50 -15.86
CA PRO A 116 -19.15 -14.42 -16.61
C PRO A 116 -19.86 -15.00 -17.86
N ASN A 117 -21.15 -14.73 -18.05
CA ASN A 117 -21.94 -15.15 -19.22
C ASN A 117 -22.44 -14.01 -20.13
N GLY A 118 -22.20 -12.74 -19.78
CA GLY A 118 -22.62 -11.57 -20.58
C GLY A 118 -24.06 -11.10 -20.37
#